data_AF-A0A3P7ISR6-F1
#
_entry.id   AF-A0A3P7ISR6-F1
#
_cell.length_a   1.000
_cell.length_b   1.000
_cell.length_c   1.000
_cell.angle_alpha   90.00
_cell.angle_beta   90.00
_cell.angle_gamma   90.00
#
_symmetry.space_group_name_H-M   'P 1'
#
loop_
_entity.id
_entity.type
_entity.pdbx_description
1 polymer ?
#
loop_
_entity_poly.entity_id
_entity_poly.type
_entity_poly.pdbx_seq_one_letter_code
_entity_poly.pdbx_strand_id
1 'polypeptide(L)'
;MLTPSVVDPLREWCRNCIITLEYACGIGKSNFTIKELITACADHEYIRPPPGVVLVITSDMVTQEQLDRLLAKVVYLEMCIEIKHSSIMSLRIPNLKEIRPCQPGRPAILIENNVHFEELIIPPTAIYPAGELIIRIVRTPSLPHTTINEIQQWCPYCTVTHDYSS
;
A
#
# COMPACT_ATOMS: atom_id res chain seq x y z
N MET A 1 -9.68 14.78 0.58
CA MET A 1 -9.10 14.52 1.92
C MET A 1 -8.49 15.79 2.46
N LEU A 2 -8.56 16.00 3.77
CA LEU A 2 -8.22 17.29 4.38
C LEU A 2 -6.75 17.27 4.81
N THR A 3 -5.98 18.28 4.41
CA THR A 3 -4.66 18.58 4.97
C THR A 3 -4.85 19.42 6.25
N PRO A 4 -3.82 19.59 7.11
CA PRO A 4 -3.92 20.51 8.25
C PRO A 4 -4.44 21.90 7.84
N SER A 5 -3.94 22.41 6.72
CA SER A 5 -4.36 23.69 6.12
C SER A 5 -5.84 23.77 5.69
N VAL A 6 -6.52 22.63 5.55
CA VAL A 6 -7.96 22.55 5.21
C VAL A 6 -8.79 22.16 6.44
N VAL A 7 -8.23 21.34 7.34
CA VAL A 7 -8.90 20.91 8.57
C VAL A 7 -9.13 22.06 9.53
N ASP A 8 -8.14 22.93 9.74
CA ASP A 8 -8.25 24.01 10.72
C ASP A 8 -9.38 24.99 10.35
N PRO A 9 -9.50 25.46 9.10
CA PRO A 9 -10.67 26.24 8.67
C PRO A 9 -12.01 25.48 8.78
N LEU A 10 -12.01 24.16 8.52
CA LEU A 10 -13.24 23.35 8.59
C LEU A 10 -13.73 23.15 10.03
N ARG A 11 -12.84 23.07 11.01
CA ARG A 11 -13.19 23.01 12.44
C ARG A 11 -13.82 24.31 12.93
N GLU A 12 -13.34 25.45 12.42
CA GLU A 12 -13.96 26.75 12.71
C GLU A 12 -15.35 26.88 12.08
N TRP A 13 -15.52 26.37 10.85
CA TRP A 13 -16.79 26.43 10.14
C TRP A 13 -17.85 25.46 10.70
N CYS A 14 -17.49 24.20 10.96
CA CYS A 14 -18.39 23.21 11.55
C CYS A 14 -18.02 22.91 13.01
N ARG A 15 -18.48 23.78 13.91
CA ARG A 15 -18.23 23.67 15.36
C ARG A 15 -18.72 22.37 16.03
N ASN A 16 -19.64 21.65 15.39
CA ASN A 16 -20.19 20.37 15.89
C ASN A 16 -19.71 19.14 15.09
N CYS A 17 -18.81 19.31 14.11
CA CYS A 17 -18.26 18.19 13.36
C CYS A 17 -17.02 17.62 14.06
N ILE A 18 -16.87 16.30 14.06
CA ILE A 18 -15.60 15.65 14.40
C ILE A 18 -14.77 15.58 13.13
N ILE A 19 -13.79 16.48 13.00
CA ILE A 19 -12.86 16.50 11.87
C ILE A 19 -11.49 16.05 12.38
N THR A 20 -11.15 14.81 12.08
CA THR A 20 -9.89 14.16 12.47
C THR A 20 -8.98 14.02 11.25
N LEU A 21 -7.70 14.30 11.46
CA LEU A 21 -6.65 13.83 10.56
C LEU A 21 -6.34 12.41 11.01
N GLU A 22 -7.07 11.41 10.49
CA GLU A 22 -6.89 10.00 10.86
C GLU A 22 -5.63 9.40 10.23
N TYR A 23 -4.49 10.04 10.47
CA TYR A 23 -3.19 9.50 10.10
C TYR A 23 -2.94 8.20 10.85
N ALA A 24 -2.32 7.24 10.17
CA ALA A 24 -2.05 5.91 10.70
C ALA A 24 -3.28 5.32 11.43
N CYS A 25 -4.48 5.55 10.89
CA CYS A 25 -5.75 5.04 11.41
C CYS A 25 -6.02 5.47 12.86
N GLY A 26 -5.64 6.70 13.21
CA GLY A 26 -5.91 7.29 14.52
C GLY A 26 -4.83 7.01 15.58
N ILE A 27 -3.67 6.47 15.20
CA ILE A 27 -2.54 6.35 16.13
C ILE A 27 -2.08 7.76 16.55
N GLY A 28 -2.40 8.13 17.78
CA GLY A 28 -2.13 9.46 18.36
C GLY A 28 -0.67 9.74 18.74
N LYS A 29 0.29 8.92 18.27
CA LYS A 29 1.72 9.07 18.55
C LYS A 29 2.53 8.98 17.27
N SER A 30 3.65 9.70 17.21
CA SER A 30 4.55 9.72 16.05
C SER A 30 5.44 8.49 15.93
N ASN A 31 5.66 7.77 17.04
CA ASN A 31 6.45 6.54 17.07
C ASN A 31 5.55 5.36 17.42
N PHE A 32 5.30 4.50 16.43
CA PHE A 32 4.50 3.29 16.57
C PHE A 32 5.16 2.12 15.86
N THR A 33 4.89 0.93 16.37
CA THR A 33 5.34 -0.30 15.75
C THR A 33 4.45 -0.68 14.58
N ILE A 34 4.95 -1.51 13.66
CA ILE A 34 4.11 -2.05 12.58
C ILE A 34 2.97 -2.92 13.12
N LYS A 35 3.16 -3.61 14.25
CA LYS A 35 2.07 -4.35 14.91
C LYS A 35 0.94 -3.43 15.40
N GLU A 36 1.29 -2.26 15.94
CA GLU A 36 0.31 -1.24 16.31
C GLU A 36 -0.41 -0.69 15.07
N LEU A 37 0.32 -0.43 13.97
CA LEU A 37 -0.26 0.01 12.70
C LEU A 37 -1.27 -1.03 12.16
N ILE A 38 -0.91 -2.30 12.12
CA ILE A 38 -1.81 -3.37 11.63
C ILE A 38 -3.07 -3.45 12.48
N THR A 39 -2.92 -3.34 13.80
CA THR A 39 -4.04 -3.40 14.73
C THR A 39 -4.96 -2.19 14.56
N ALA A 40 -4.39 -1.00 14.40
CA ALA A 40 -5.16 0.23 14.26
C ALA A 40 -5.82 0.35 12.87
N CYS A 41 -5.16 -0.14 11.82
CA CYS A 41 -5.62 0.03 10.44
C CYS A 41 -6.43 -1.14 9.88
N ALA A 42 -6.62 -2.22 10.65
CA ALA A 42 -7.52 -3.29 10.24
C ALA A 42 -8.93 -2.71 9.98
N ASP A 43 -9.52 -3.10 8.84
CA ASP A 43 -10.83 -2.62 8.38
C ASP A 43 -10.95 -1.11 8.05
N HIS A 44 -9.84 -0.36 8.00
CA HIS A 44 -9.85 1.04 7.56
C HIS A 44 -9.77 1.17 6.03
N GLU A 45 -10.53 2.13 5.49
CA GLU A 45 -10.50 2.45 4.05
C GLU A 45 -9.31 3.34 3.65
N TYR A 46 -8.72 4.07 4.59
CA TYR A 46 -7.69 5.06 4.32
C TYR A 46 -6.46 4.82 5.20
N ILE A 47 -5.34 4.52 4.57
CA ILE A 47 -4.04 4.36 5.24
C ILE A 47 -3.08 5.40 4.68
N ARG A 48 -2.69 6.36 5.54
CA ARG A 48 -1.76 7.44 5.20
C ARG A 48 -0.83 7.75 6.39
N PRO A 49 0.46 8.05 6.15
CA PRO A 49 1.38 8.48 7.19
C PRO A 49 1.00 9.83 7.81
N PRO A 50 1.33 10.03 9.10
CA PRO A 50 1.50 11.38 9.63
C PRO A 50 2.57 12.17 8.86
N PRO A 51 2.51 13.52 8.83
CA PRO A 51 3.54 14.34 8.20
C PRO A 51 4.95 14.00 8.74
N GLY A 52 5.89 13.76 7.83
CA GLY A 52 7.28 13.42 8.16
C GLY A 52 7.50 11.95 8.57
N VAL A 53 6.46 11.12 8.57
CA VAL A 53 6.55 9.68 8.83
C VAL A 53 6.49 8.92 7.51
N VAL A 54 7.26 7.83 7.40
CA VAL A 54 7.24 6.92 6.25
C VAL A 54 6.68 5.58 6.71
N LEU A 55 5.60 5.13 6.07
CA LEU A 55 5.04 3.80 6.35
C LEU A 55 5.67 2.77 5.42
N VAL A 56 6.35 1.79 6.01
CA VAL A 56 6.91 0.64 5.29
C VAL A 56 6.51 -0.64 6.02
N ILE A 57 5.93 -1.59 5.31
CA ILE A 57 5.71 -2.96 5.80
C ILE A 57 6.60 -3.89 5.00
N THR A 58 7.35 -4.74 5.70
CA THR A 58 8.18 -5.77 5.10
C THR A 58 7.66 -7.16 5.49
N SER A 59 7.95 -8.17 4.67
CA SER A 59 7.43 -9.54 4.86
C SER A 59 7.91 -10.25 6.13
N ASP A 60 8.95 -9.76 6.80
CA ASP A 60 9.39 -10.26 8.12
C ASP A 60 8.53 -9.73 9.28
N MET A 61 7.75 -8.66 9.05
CA MET A 61 6.94 -8.01 10.08
C MET A 61 5.51 -8.55 10.16
N VAL A 62 5.04 -9.25 9.12
CA VAL A 62 3.62 -9.59 8.94
C VAL A 62 3.41 -11.00 8.42
N THR A 63 2.30 -11.61 8.83
CA THR A 63 1.77 -12.81 8.18
C THR A 63 0.86 -12.47 7.01
N GLN A 64 0.60 -13.45 6.14
CA GLN A 64 -0.43 -13.38 5.09
C GLN A 64 -1.78 -12.88 5.65
N GLU A 65 -2.25 -13.47 6.75
CA GLU A 65 -3.54 -13.12 7.38
C GLU A 65 -3.57 -11.67 7.89
N GLN A 66 -2.46 -11.18 8.46
CA GLN A 66 -2.35 -9.80 8.92
C GLN A 66 -2.36 -8.82 7.76
N LEU A 67 -1.66 -9.15 6.67
CA LEU A 67 -1.61 -8.34 5.46
C LEU A 67 -2.98 -8.29 4.77
N ASP A 68 -3.66 -9.44 4.66
CA ASP A 68 -5.02 -9.53 4.12
C ASP A 68 -6.01 -8.67 4.94
N ARG A 69 -5.96 -8.77 6.28
CA ARG A 69 -6.81 -7.95 7.17
C ARG A 69 -6.54 -6.45 7.06
N LEU A 70 -5.27 -6.08 6.93
CA LEU A 70 -4.87 -4.69 6.79
C LEU A 70 -5.41 -4.06 5.50
N LEU A 71 -5.47 -4.83 4.41
CA LEU A 71 -5.72 -4.30 3.06
C LEU A 71 -7.14 -4.57 2.54
N ALA A 72 -7.93 -5.41 3.22
CA ALA A 72 -9.25 -5.87 2.75
C ALA A 72 -10.22 -4.73 2.40
N LYS A 73 -10.21 -3.62 3.15
CA LYS A 73 -11.12 -2.48 2.98
C LYS A 73 -10.47 -1.26 2.36
N VAL A 74 -9.17 -1.31 2.09
CA VAL A 74 -8.41 -0.14 1.69
C VAL A 74 -8.86 0.39 0.32
N VAL A 75 -9.15 1.68 0.30
CA VAL A 75 -9.54 2.49 -0.85
C VAL A 75 -8.45 3.51 -1.20
N TYR A 76 -7.73 4.03 -0.20
CA TYR A 76 -6.57 4.90 -0.38
C TYR A 76 -5.38 4.35 0.40
N LEU A 77 -4.23 4.22 -0.26
CA LEU A 77 -3.03 3.67 0.32
C LEU A 77 -1.82 4.55 0.04
N GLU A 78 -1.15 5.03 1.08
CA GLU A 78 0.12 5.74 0.99
C GLU A 78 1.14 5.06 1.92
N MET A 79 1.83 4.07 1.39
CA MET A 79 2.86 3.30 2.08
C MET A 79 3.70 2.48 1.09
N CYS A 80 4.77 1.86 1.57
CA CYS A 80 5.53 0.87 0.80
C CYS A 80 5.34 -0.51 1.42
N ILE A 81 5.07 -1.51 0.58
CA ILE A 81 4.97 -2.92 0.96
C ILE A 81 6.11 -3.66 0.26
N GLU A 82 6.98 -4.30 1.03
CA GLU A 82 8.10 -5.07 0.51
C GLU A 82 7.99 -6.53 0.91
N ILE A 83 7.73 -7.38 -0.07
CA ILE A 83 7.63 -8.82 0.07
C ILE A 83 8.92 -9.40 -0.52
N LYS A 84 9.77 -9.97 0.33
CA LYS A 84 11.07 -10.50 -0.08
C LYS A 84 11.33 -11.83 0.60
N HIS A 85 11.71 -12.86 -0.17
CA HIS A 85 12.12 -14.17 0.36
C HIS A 85 11.15 -14.73 1.43
N SER A 86 9.84 -14.65 1.17
CA SER A 86 8.81 -14.95 2.18
C SER A 86 7.81 -16.00 1.71
N SER A 87 7.04 -16.52 2.66
CA SER A 87 5.92 -17.44 2.41
C SER A 87 4.60 -16.75 2.05
N ILE A 88 4.55 -15.42 2.00
CA ILE A 88 3.39 -14.67 1.49
C ILE A 88 3.16 -15.05 0.03
N MET A 89 1.95 -15.51 -0.27
CA MET A 89 1.56 -16.03 -1.58
C MET A 89 0.73 -15.02 -2.38
N SER A 90 0.08 -14.07 -1.71
CA SER A 90 -0.73 -13.08 -2.39
C SER A 90 -0.77 -11.72 -1.69
N LEU A 91 -1.09 -10.71 -2.48
CA LEU A 91 -1.36 -9.36 -2.02
C LEU A 91 -2.65 -8.87 -2.67
N ARG A 92 -3.68 -8.61 -1.86
CA ARG A 92 -5.01 -8.25 -2.35
C ARG A 92 -5.47 -6.92 -1.78
N ILE A 93 -5.77 -5.97 -2.67
CA ILE A 93 -6.27 -4.64 -2.32
C ILE A 93 -7.52 -4.35 -3.17
N PRO A 94 -8.60 -5.14 -3.03
CA PRO A 94 -9.67 -5.23 -4.02
C PRO A 94 -10.53 -3.96 -4.16
N ASN A 95 -10.44 -3.04 -3.20
CA ASN A 95 -11.24 -1.81 -3.18
C ASN A 95 -10.42 -0.55 -3.50
N LEU A 96 -9.15 -0.71 -3.88
CA LEU A 96 -8.22 0.39 -4.07
C LEU A 96 -8.70 1.34 -5.18
N LYS A 97 -8.76 2.63 -4.83
CA LYS A 97 -8.99 3.73 -5.77
C LYS A 97 -7.73 4.54 -6.00
N GLU A 98 -6.85 4.65 -5.02
CA GLU A 98 -5.59 5.40 -5.16
C GLU A 98 -4.47 4.77 -4.35
N ILE A 99 -3.30 4.62 -4.99
CA ILE A 99 -2.07 4.18 -4.34
C ILE A 99 -0.95 5.19 -4.57
N ARG A 100 -0.18 5.45 -3.51
CA ARG A 100 1.01 6.29 -3.54
C ARG A 100 2.18 5.57 -2.88
N PRO A 101 3.40 5.70 -3.44
CA PRO A 101 4.59 5.21 -2.77
C PRO A 101 4.81 5.99 -1.48
N CYS A 102 5.43 5.35 -0.50
CA CYS A 102 5.79 6.01 0.75
C CYS A 102 6.82 7.14 0.56
N GLN A 103 7.63 7.09 -0.51
CA GLN A 103 8.63 8.09 -0.87
C GLN A 103 8.93 8.08 -2.38
N PRO A 104 9.34 9.22 -2.98
CA PRO A 104 9.71 9.29 -4.40
C PRO A 104 10.82 8.31 -4.78
N GLY A 105 10.71 7.71 -5.96
CA GLY A 105 11.71 6.77 -6.49
C GLY A 105 11.74 5.40 -5.81
N ARG A 106 10.86 5.14 -4.84
CA ARG A 106 10.67 3.82 -4.23
C ARG A 106 9.33 3.24 -4.70
N PRO A 107 9.27 1.96 -5.12
CA PRO A 107 8.01 1.33 -5.47
C PRO A 107 7.08 1.24 -4.25
N ALA A 108 5.79 1.52 -4.45
CA ALA A 108 4.76 1.29 -3.44
C ALA A 108 4.63 -0.20 -3.10
N ILE A 109 4.81 -1.08 -4.09
CA ILE A 109 4.79 -2.54 -3.94
C ILE A 109 6.06 -3.11 -4.55
N LEU A 110 6.89 -3.73 -3.73
CA LEU A 110 8.09 -4.47 -4.13
C LEU A 110 7.90 -5.94 -3.80
N ILE A 111 7.99 -6.81 -4.80
CA ILE A 111 7.99 -8.27 -4.63
C ILE A 111 9.26 -8.82 -5.25
N GLU A 112 10.09 -9.49 -4.47
CA GLU A 112 11.40 -9.95 -4.93
C GLU A 112 11.79 -11.31 -4.35
N ASN A 113 12.15 -12.26 -5.21
CA ASN A 113 12.52 -13.63 -4.83
C ASN A 113 11.42 -14.37 -4.06
N ASN A 114 10.19 -14.26 -4.53
CA ASN A 114 9.04 -14.93 -3.92
C ASN A 114 8.50 -16.00 -4.87
N VAL A 115 9.12 -17.18 -4.83
CA VAL A 115 8.83 -18.28 -5.76
C VAL A 115 7.41 -18.83 -5.66
N HIS A 116 6.71 -18.64 -4.54
CA HIS A 116 5.33 -19.10 -4.32
C HIS A 116 4.30 -17.97 -4.37
N PHE A 117 4.68 -16.76 -4.75
CA PHE A 117 3.73 -15.67 -4.90
C PHE A 117 2.98 -15.81 -6.23
N GLU A 118 1.66 -15.94 -6.14
CA GLU A 118 0.79 -16.38 -7.23
C GLU A 118 -0.32 -15.36 -7.55
N GLU A 119 -0.60 -14.39 -6.69
CA GLU A 119 -1.74 -13.50 -6.88
C GLU A 119 -1.48 -12.07 -6.41
N LEU A 120 -1.64 -11.11 -7.32
CA LEU A 120 -1.71 -9.68 -7.01
C LEU A 120 -3.04 -9.13 -7.52
N ILE A 121 -3.89 -8.64 -6.61
CA ILE A 121 -5.16 -8.02 -6.95
C ILE A 121 -5.10 -6.52 -6.68
N ILE A 122 -5.15 -5.75 -7.76
CA ILE A 122 -5.34 -4.29 -7.75
C ILE A 122 -6.41 -3.96 -8.81
N PRO A 123 -7.46 -3.21 -8.47
CA PRO A 123 -8.46 -2.77 -9.44
C PRO A 123 -7.82 -1.98 -10.59
N PRO A 124 -8.17 -2.26 -11.86
CA PRO A 124 -7.64 -1.52 -13.01
C PRO A 124 -8.06 -0.05 -13.04
N THR A 125 -9.04 0.32 -12.21
CA THR A 125 -9.52 1.70 -12.04
C THR A 125 -8.74 2.47 -10.99
N ALA A 126 -7.84 1.83 -10.24
CA ALA A 126 -7.01 2.50 -9.24
C ALA A 126 -6.08 3.52 -9.94
N ILE A 127 -5.96 4.71 -9.38
CA ILE A 127 -5.05 5.74 -9.90
C ILE A 127 -3.78 5.80 -9.05
N TYR A 128 -2.73 6.40 -9.62
CA TYR A 128 -1.47 6.63 -8.95
C TYR A 128 -0.81 7.90 -9.49
N PRO A 129 0.11 8.54 -8.73
CA PRO A 129 0.75 9.78 -9.16
C PRO A 129 1.60 9.57 -10.42
N ALA A 130 1.52 10.53 -11.35
CA ALA A 130 2.30 10.48 -12.59
C ALA A 130 3.80 10.54 -12.30
N GLY A 131 4.58 9.71 -13.00
CA GLY A 131 6.04 9.67 -12.87
C GLY A 131 6.57 8.89 -11.66
N GLU A 132 5.68 8.37 -10.80
CA GLU A 132 6.09 7.55 -9.66
C GLU A 132 6.23 6.07 -10.02
N LEU A 133 7.14 5.39 -9.33
CA LEU A 133 7.27 3.93 -9.39
C LEU A 133 6.25 3.31 -8.45
N ILE A 134 5.34 2.48 -8.98
CA ILE A 134 4.28 1.87 -8.17
C ILE A 134 4.57 0.41 -7.88
N ILE A 135 4.86 -0.38 -8.91
CA ILE A 135 5.12 -1.82 -8.77
C ILE A 135 6.49 -2.17 -9.32
N ARG A 136 7.22 -2.93 -8.53
CA ARG A 136 8.40 -3.69 -8.97
C ARG A 136 8.26 -5.14 -8.50
N ILE A 137 8.13 -6.05 -9.44
CA ILE A 137 8.07 -7.50 -9.20
C ILE A 137 9.22 -8.12 -9.96
N VAL A 138 10.09 -8.83 -9.27
CA VAL A 138 11.25 -9.48 -9.88
C VAL A 138 11.44 -10.87 -9.28
N ARG A 139 11.79 -11.85 -10.11
CA ARG A 139 12.09 -13.22 -9.65
C ARG A 139 10.88 -13.85 -8.91
N THR A 140 9.71 -13.71 -9.52
CA THR A 140 8.41 -14.19 -9.02
C THR A 140 7.78 -15.14 -10.06
N PRO A 141 8.33 -16.35 -10.25
CA PRO A 141 7.96 -17.22 -11.36
C PRO A 141 6.50 -17.70 -11.34
N SER A 142 5.90 -17.87 -10.15
CA SER A 142 4.53 -18.38 -10.00
C SER A 142 3.43 -17.36 -10.28
N LEU A 143 3.76 -16.08 -10.50
CA LEU A 143 2.76 -15.07 -10.84
C LEU A 143 2.25 -15.30 -12.27
N PRO A 144 0.93 -15.46 -12.51
CA PRO A 144 0.42 -15.74 -13.84
C PRO A 144 0.72 -14.64 -14.85
N HIS A 145 1.03 -15.01 -16.10
CA HIS A 145 1.24 -14.06 -17.19
C HIS A 145 0.03 -13.13 -17.41
N THR A 146 -1.19 -13.59 -17.12
CA THR A 146 -2.39 -12.76 -17.19
C THR A 146 -2.32 -11.58 -16.24
N THR A 147 -1.96 -11.82 -14.98
CA THR A 147 -1.79 -10.78 -13.95
C THR A 147 -0.67 -9.81 -14.34
N ILE A 148 0.42 -10.31 -14.93
CA ILE A 148 1.52 -9.45 -15.41
C ILE A 148 1.05 -8.52 -16.52
N ASN A 149 0.32 -9.05 -17.50
CA ASN A 149 -0.22 -8.25 -18.60
C ASN A 149 -1.19 -7.19 -18.09
N GLU A 150 -2.06 -7.53 -17.14
CA GLU A 150 -2.98 -6.59 -16.50
C GLU A 150 -2.22 -5.47 -15.77
N ILE A 151 -1.17 -5.81 -15.01
CA ILE A 151 -0.32 -4.84 -14.33
C ILE A 151 0.41 -3.93 -15.33
N GLN A 152 0.95 -4.49 -16.42
CA GLN A 152 1.68 -3.71 -17.42
C GLN A 152 0.75 -2.78 -18.22
N GLN A 153 -0.50 -3.20 -18.47
CA GLN A 153 -1.51 -2.33 -19.09
C GLN A 153 -1.92 -1.19 -18.17
N TRP A 154 -2.13 -1.50 -16.89
CA TRP A 154 -2.51 -0.52 -15.88
C TRP A 154 -1.37 0.44 -15.51
N CYS A 155 -0.15 -0.08 -15.41
CA CYS A 155 1.06 0.65 -15.07
C CYS A 155 2.20 0.38 -16.08
N PRO A 156 2.26 1.15 -17.19
CA PRO A 156 3.24 0.93 -18.26
C PRO A 156 4.71 1.08 -17.83
N TYR A 157 4.97 1.80 -16.74
CA TYR A 157 6.32 2.03 -16.21
C TYR A 157 6.69 1.09 -15.04
N CYS A 158 5.77 0.21 -14.64
CA CYS A 158 6.05 -0.80 -13.63
C CYS A 158 6.95 -1.90 -14.18
N THR A 159 7.81 -2.44 -13.33
CA THR A 159 8.74 -3.52 -13.71
C THR A 159 8.19 -4.85 -13.21
N VAL A 160 7.97 -5.80 -14.10
CA VAL A 160 7.51 -7.15 -13.74
C VAL A 160 8.33 -8.18 -14.53
N THR A 161 9.19 -8.93 -13.83
CA THR A 161 10.04 -9.97 -14.45
C THR A 161 9.92 -11.30 -13.70
N HIS A 162 9.72 -12.38 -14.44
CA HIS A 162 9.72 -13.74 -13.88
C HIS A 162 11.12 -14.22 -13.51
N ASP A 163 12.13 -13.81 -14.28
CA ASP A 163 13.40 -14.53 -14.31
C ASP A 163 14.45 -13.95 -13.36
N TYR A 164 15.27 -14.86 -12.82
CA TYR A 164 16.67 -14.58 -12.54
C TYR A 164 17.30 -14.34 -13.91
N SER A 165 17.42 -13.08 -14.35
CA SER A 165 18.20 -12.79 -15.56
C SER A 165 19.57 -13.48 -15.40
N SER A 166 19.81 -14.42 -16.29
CA SER A 166 21.01 -15.25 -16.37
C SER A 166 22.25 -14.42 -16.65
#